data_AF-A0A530GGY9-F1
#
_entry.id   AF-A0A530GGY9-F1
#
_cell.length_a   1.000
_cell.length_b   1.000
_cell.length_c   1.000
_cell.angle_alpha   90.00
_cell.angle_beta   90.00
_cell.angle_gamma   90.00
#
_symmetry.space_group_name_H-M   'P 1'
#
loop_
_entity.id
_entity.type
_entity.pdbx_description
1 polymer ?
#
loop_
_entity_poly.entity_id
_entity_poly.type
_entity_poly.pdbx_seq_one_letter_code
_entity_poly.pdbx_strand_id
1 'polypeptide(L)'
;LVRRGITGEGGHVETSLLEALVDFQFEVLTTHLNDGRRLPKRSSFRSAHAYLSAPYGIYPAKDGYLAIAMTPIPKIADLLELPELDPFRDKPATWFTARDEIKAIIARRIAEKTTDQWLAILEPADIW
;
A
#
# COMPACT_ATOMS: atom_id res chain seq x y z
N LEU A 1 14.81 -10.85 30.51
CA LEU A 1 14.09 -10.79 31.80
C LEU A 1 13.27 -12.06 32.06
N VAL A 2 12.48 -12.55 31.10
CA VAL A 2 11.71 -13.81 31.22
C VAL A 2 12.61 -15.00 31.63
N ARG A 3 13.73 -15.24 30.92
CA ARG A 3 14.71 -16.29 31.28
C ARG A 3 15.15 -16.21 32.75
N ARG A 4 15.62 -15.04 33.19
CA ARG A 4 16.06 -14.80 34.58
C ARG A 4 14.96 -15.09 35.60
N GLY A 5 13.70 -14.75 35.29
CA GLY A 5 12.57 -15.01 36.18
C GLY A 5 12.23 -16.49 36.35
N ILE A 6 12.54 -17.31 35.34
CA ILE A 6 12.30 -18.76 35.37
C ILE A 6 13.52 -19.52 35.94
N THR A 7 14.73 -19.15 35.51
CA THR A 7 15.95 -19.92 35.81
C THR A 7 16.79 -19.34 36.94
N GLY A 8 16.53 -18.09 37.36
CA GLY A 8 17.40 -17.35 38.28
C GLY A 8 18.67 -16.77 37.62
N GLU A 9 18.94 -17.09 36.35
CA GLU A 9 20.18 -16.72 35.67
C GLU A 9 20.02 -15.52 34.72
N GLY A 10 20.95 -14.57 34.80
CA GLY A 10 21.10 -13.50 33.80
C GLY A 10 21.55 -14.03 32.43
N GLY A 11 21.40 -13.24 31.38
CA GLY A 11 21.85 -13.59 30.03
C GLY A 11 22.45 -12.38 29.32
N HIS A 12 23.47 -12.62 28.48
CA HIS A 12 24.01 -11.63 27.57
C HIS A 12 23.07 -11.46 26.38
N VAL A 13 22.72 -10.22 26.03
CA VAL A 13 21.87 -9.90 24.88
C VAL A 13 22.69 -9.04 23.94
N GLU A 14 22.86 -9.53 22.71
CA GLU A 14 23.53 -8.81 21.64
C GLU A 14 22.48 -8.39 20.60
N THR A 15 22.70 -7.24 19.99
CA THR A 15 21.80 -6.68 18.98
C THR A 15 22.63 -6.14 17.82
N SER A 16 22.12 -6.28 16.60
CA SER A 16 22.74 -5.74 15.40
C SER A 16 21.75 -4.86 14.64
N LEU A 17 22.15 -3.61 14.35
CA LEU A 17 21.35 -2.72 13.51
C LEU A 17 21.17 -3.29 12.09
N LEU A 18 22.17 -4.03 11.60
CA LEU A 18 22.09 -4.68 10.30
C LEU A 18 21.03 -5.81 10.32
N GLU A 19 21.05 -6.67 11.34
CA GLU A 19 20.08 -7.76 11.46
C GLU A 19 18.65 -7.23 11.60
N ALA A 20 18.47 -6.17 12.39
CA ALA A 20 17.17 -5.50 12.50
C ALA A 20 16.69 -4.96 11.14
N LEU A 21 17.56 -4.28 10.39
CA LEU A 21 17.21 -3.77 9.05
C LEU A 21 16.90 -4.87 8.03
N VAL A 22 17.62 -6.00 8.10
CA VAL A 22 17.33 -7.17 7.25
C VAL A 22 15.95 -7.75 7.59
N ASP A 23 15.62 -7.87 8.87
CA ASP A 23 14.32 -8.36 9.33
C ASP A 23 13.16 -7.44 8.88
N PHE A 24 13.34 -6.11 8.96
CA PHE A 24 12.37 -5.13 8.44
C PHE A 24 12.05 -5.30 6.95
N GLN A 25 12.90 -5.97 6.18
CA GLN A 25 12.74 -6.20 4.74
C GLN A 25 12.22 -7.59 4.39
N PHE A 26 11.70 -8.35 5.37
CA PHE A 26 11.37 -9.76 5.18
C PHE A 26 10.54 -10.04 3.92
N GLU A 27 9.52 -9.21 3.61
CA GLU A 27 8.64 -9.44 2.46
C GLU A 27 9.39 -9.31 1.13
N VAL A 28 10.18 -8.24 0.99
CA VAL A 28 10.95 -7.95 -0.23
C VAL A 28 12.06 -8.99 -0.43
N LEU A 29 12.72 -9.41 0.64
CA LEU A 29 13.74 -10.46 0.59
C LEU A 29 13.12 -11.82 0.26
N THR A 30 11.99 -12.17 0.90
CA THR A 30 11.28 -13.42 0.66
C THR A 30 10.81 -13.50 -0.79
N THR A 31 10.15 -12.47 -1.30
CA THR A 31 9.72 -12.42 -2.70
C THR A 31 10.89 -12.49 -3.67
N HIS A 32 11.98 -11.76 -3.44
CA HIS A 32 13.19 -11.84 -4.27
C HIS A 32 13.75 -13.27 -4.32
N LEU A 33 13.89 -13.93 -3.17
CA LEU A 33 14.46 -15.28 -3.10
C LEU A 33 13.54 -16.35 -3.71
N ASN A 34 12.24 -16.11 -3.81
CA ASN A 34 11.26 -17.07 -4.35
C ASN A 34 10.81 -16.75 -5.79
N ASP A 35 11.00 -15.53 -6.30
CA ASP A 35 10.62 -15.11 -7.66
C ASP A 35 11.80 -15.14 -8.65
N GLY A 36 12.71 -16.11 -8.50
CA GLY A 36 13.88 -16.22 -9.38
C GLY A 36 14.83 -15.02 -9.28
N ARG A 37 14.96 -14.41 -8.10
CA ARG A 37 15.81 -13.23 -7.86
C ARG A 37 15.41 -12.01 -8.68
N ARG A 38 14.13 -11.91 -9.05
CA ARG A 38 13.58 -10.70 -9.65
C ARG A 38 13.67 -9.54 -8.66
N LEU A 39 14.16 -8.39 -9.12
CA LEU A 39 14.22 -7.18 -8.29
C LEU A 39 12.83 -6.53 -8.18
N PRO A 40 12.46 -5.99 -7.01
CA PRO A 40 11.24 -5.21 -6.85
C PRO A 40 11.24 -4.00 -7.79
N LYS A 41 10.17 -3.82 -8.55
CA LYS A 41 9.96 -2.63 -9.37
C LYS A 41 8.93 -1.73 -8.71
N ARG A 42 9.38 -0.57 -8.21
CA ARG A 42 8.49 0.48 -7.72
C ARG A 42 7.63 0.99 -8.86
N SER A 43 6.38 1.33 -8.56
CA SER A 43 5.54 2.03 -9.52
C SER A 43 6.08 3.45 -9.76
N SER A 44 5.93 3.96 -10.98
CA SER A 44 6.45 5.28 -11.36
C SER A 44 5.63 6.42 -10.78
N PHE A 45 4.36 6.16 -10.45
CA PHE A 45 3.41 7.16 -9.98
C PHE A 45 2.82 6.78 -8.62
N ARG A 46 3.13 7.57 -7.59
CA ARG A 46 2.50 7.49 -6.25
C ARG A 46 2.45 6.05 -5.68
N SER A 47 3.61 5.38 -5.64
CA SER A 47 3.74 4.00 -5.14
C SER A 47 3.92 3.96 -3.63
N ALA A 48 3.00 3.32 -2.90
CA ALA A 48 3.17 3.03 -1.47
C ALA A 48 3.85 1.67 -1.22
N HIS A 49 3.71 0.69 -2.13
CA HIS A 49 4.45 -0.58 -2.05
C HIS A 49 4.78 -1.14 -3.44
N ALA A 50 5.89 -1.88 -3.59
CA ALA A 50 6.33 -2.41 -4.89
C ALA A 50 5.47 -3.59 -5.38
N TYR A 51 4.89 -4.34 -4.43
CA TYR A 51 4.14 -5.58 -4.70
C TYR A 51 2.62 -5.42 -4.65
N LEU A 52 2.11 -4.19 -4.51
CA LEU A 52 0.66 -3.94 -4.50
C LEU A 52 0.18 -3.32 -5.82
N SER A 53 -1.02 -3.71 -6.23
CA SER A 53 -1.77 -3.17 -7.36
C SER A 53 -2.40 -1.82 -7.01
N ALA A 54 -2.95 -1.13 -8.01
CA ALA A 54 -3.88 -0.03 -7.72
C ALA A 54 -5.10 -0.55 -6.92
N PRO A 55 -5.74 0.30 -6.09
CA PRO A 55 -5.46 1.72 -5.87
C PRO A 55 -4.47 1.97 -4.71
N TYR A 56 -3.63 1.00 -4.34
CA TYR A 56 -2.74 1.18 -3.18
C TYR A 56 -1.72 2.32 -3.40
N GLY A 57 -1.86 3.41 -2.66
CA GLY A 57 -1.06 4.62 -2.90
C GLY A 57 -1.36 5.79 -1.98
N ILE A 58 -0.60 6.87 -2.19
CA ILE A 58 -0.76 8.16 -1.51
C ILE A 58 -1.12 9.22 -2.55
N TYR A 59 -2.25 9.90 -2.35
CA TYR A 59 -2.88 10.78 -3.34
C TYR A 59 -2.98 12.20 -2.81
N PRO A 60 -2.59 13.23 -3.58
CA PRO A 60 -2.75 14.61 -3.15
C PRO A 60 -4.24 15.01 -3.13
N ALA A 61 -4.69 15.56 -2.01
CA ALA A 61 -5.97 16.23 -1.86
C ALA A 61 -5.77 17.76 -1.90
N LYS A 62 -6.84 18.56 -1.79
CA LYS A 62 -6.74 20.03 -1.80
C LYS A 62 -5.90 20.61 -0.66
N ASP A 63 -5.88 19.94 0.49
CA ASP A 63 -5.32 20.42 1.74
C ASP A 63 -4.27 19.46 2.34
N GLY A 64 -3.86 18.42 1.60
CA GLY A 64 -2.93 17.42 2.11
C GLY A 64 -2.83 16.18 1.22
N TYR A 65 -2.75 15.02 1.86
CA TYR A 65 -2.63 13.73 1.20
C TYR A 65 -3.58 12.71 1.83
N LEU A 66 -4.17 11.87 0.99
CA LEU A 66 -4.99 10.74 1.38
C LEU A 66 -4.26 9.45 1.02
N ALA A 67 -4.09 8.56 2.00
CA ALA A 67 -3.71 7.18 1.73
C ALA A 67 -4.96 6.40 1.30
N ILE A 68 -4.83 5.55 0.29
CA ILE A 68 -5.87 4.57 -0.05
C ILE A 68 -5.21 3.20 -0.07
N ALA A 69 -5.76 2.29 0.71
CA ALA A 69 -5.35 0.91 0.85
C ALA A 69 -6.23 -0.02 -0.01
N MET A 70 -5.95 -1.33 0.09
CA MET A 70 -6.36 -2.43 -0.81
C MET A 70 -7.88 -2.52 -1.06
N THR A 71 -8.39 -1.64 -1.92
CA THR A 71 -9.81 -1.50 -2.25
C THR A 71 -10.07 -2.00 -3.68
N PRO A 72 -11.15 -2.77 -3.93
CA PRO A 72 -11.51 -3.17 -5.29
C PRO A 72 -11.77 -1.96 -6.21
N ILE A 73 -11.25 -2.01 -7.44
CA ILE A 73 -11.44 -0.93 -8.42
C ILE A 73 -12.91 -0.58 -8.70
N PRO A 74 -13.86 -1.54 -8.80
CA PRO A 74 -15.27 -1.19 -8.94
C PRO A 74 -15.78 -0.31 -7.80
N LYS A 75 -15.44 -0.65 -6.55
CA LYS A 75 -15.91 0.07 -5.37
C LYS A 75 -15.36 1.49 -5.31
N ILE A 76 -14.07 1.67 -5.61
CA ILE A 76 -13.46 3.02 -5.64
C ILE A 76 -13.99 3.84 -6.81
N ALA A 77 -14.27 3.20 -7.96
CA ALA A 77 -14.83 3.88 -9.12
C ALA A 77 -16.22 4.45 -8.83
N ASP A 78 -17.06 3.71 -8.09
CA ASP A 78 -18.39 4.16 -7.72
C ASP A 78 -18.35 5.31 -6.71
N LEU A 79 -17.54 5.18 -5.65
CA LEU A 79 -17.46 6.20 -4.59
C LEU A 79 -16.81 7.51 -5.05
N LEU A 80 -15.89 7.43 -6.00
CA LEU A 80 -15.22 8.60 -6.58
C LEU A 80 -15.91 9.11 -7.85
N GLU A 81 -16.96 8.43 -8.32
CA GLU A 81 -17.70 8.75 -9.55
C GLU A 81 -16.77 8.81 -10.78
N LEU A 82 -15.95 7.77 -10.96
CA LEU A 82 -14.89 7.68 -11.98
C LEU A 82 -15.23 6.65 -13.09
N PRO A 83 -16.01 7.03 -14.12
CA PRO A 83 -16.30 6.15 -15.26
C PRO A 83 -15.04 5.77 -16.06
N GLU A 84 -13.96 6.54 -15.97
CA GLU A 84 -12.68 6.22 -16.60
C GLU A 84 -12.06 4.92 -16.06
N LEU A 85 -12.53 4.43 -14.90
CA LEU A 85 -12.09 3.15 -14.34
C LEU A 85 -12.89 1.94 -14.83
N ASP A 86 -13.98 2.15 -15.58
CA ASP A 86 -14.83 1.08 -16.13
C ASP A 86 -14.06 0.01 -16.91
N PRO A 87 -13.06 0.33 -17.76
CA PRO A 87 -12.29 -0.68 -18.48
C PRO A 87 -11.56 -1.70 -17.59
N PHE A 88 -11.34 -1.37 -16.31
CA PHE A 88 -10.60 -2.17 -15.32
C PHE A 88 -11.49 -2.92 -14.33
N ARG A 89 -12.79 -2.58 -14.22
CA ARG A 89 -13.70 -3.08 -13.17
C ARG A 89 -13.70 -4.61 -13.05
N ASP A 90 -13.83 -5.30 -14.18
CA ASP A 90 -13.92 -6.76 -14.23
C ASP A 90 -12.60 -7.44 -14.59
N LYS A 91 -11.47 -6.72 -14.46
CA LYS A 91 -10.16 -7.18 -14.88
C LYS A 91 -9.11 -7.05 -13.76
N PRO A 92 -9.28 -7.73 -12.61
CA PRO A 92 -8.34 -7.65 -11.48
C PRO A 92 -6.90 -8.00 -11.85
N ALA A 93 -6.70 -8.91 -12.82
CA ALA A 93 -5.38 -9.26 -13.34
C ALA A 93 -4.62 -8.06 -13.95
N THR A 94 -5.34 -7.02 -14.38
CA THR A 94 -4.75 -5.81 -14.98
C THR A 94 -4.39 -4.74 -13.95
N TRP A 95 -4.90 -4.81 -12.72
CA TRP A 95 -4.73 -3.74 -11.75
C TRP A 95 -3.27 -3.54 -11.32
N PHE A 96 -2.44 -4.56 -11.46
CA PHE A 96 -1.01 -4.46 -11.19
C PHE A 96 -0.26 -3.86 -12.39
N THR A 97 -0.53 -4.33 -13.61
CA THR A 97 0.17 -3.87 -14.82
C THR A 97 -0.25 -2.45 -15.22
N ALA A 98 -1.53 -2.10 -15.04
CA ALA A 98 -2.09 -0.77 -15.29
C ALA A 98 -2.09 0.14 -14.06
N ARG A 99 -1.41 -0.23 -12.97
CA ARG A 99 -1.49 0.50 -11.70
C ARG A 99 -1.13 1.99 -11.81
N ASP A 100 -0.17 2.35 -12.66
CA ASP A 100 0.22 3.76 -12.80
C ASP A 100 -0.89 4.59 -13.46
N GLU A 101 -1.56 4.04 -14.47
CA GLU A 101 -2.70 4.66 -15.15
C GLU A 101 -3.90 4.81 -14.21
N ILE A 102 -4.29 3.73 -13.54
CA ILE A 102 -5.41 3.74 -12.59
C ILE A 102 -5.15 4.76 -11.47
N LYS A 103 -3.93 4.80 -10.93
CA LYS A 103 -3.57 5.76 -9.88
C LYS A 103 -3.56 7.20 -10.38
N ALA A 104 -3.17 7.46 -11.62
CA ALA A 104 -3.24 8.79 -12.20
C ALA A 104 -4.69 9.30 -12.30
N ILE A 105 -5.61 8.42 -12.71
CA ILE A 105 -7.05 8.74 -12.76
C ILE A 105 -7.56 9.11 -11.36
N ILE A 106 -7.31 8.25 -10.37
CA ILE A 106 -7.73 8.48 -8.97
C ILE A 106 -7.11 9.77 -8.41
N ALA A 107 -5.82 10.02 -8.65
CA ALA A 107 -5.13 11.19 -8.14
C ALA A 107 -5.75 12.51 -8.62
N ARG A 108 -6.17 12.58 -9.89
CA ARG A 108 -6.84 13.78 -10.41
C ARG A 108 -8.12 14.07 -9.65
N ARG A 109 -8.91 13.03 -9.38
CA ARG A 109 -10.17 13.15 -8.65
C ARG A 109 -9.95 13.55 -7.20
N ILE A 110 -9.04 12.88 -6.49
CA ILE A 110 -8.75 13.19 -5.08
C ILE A 110 -8.28 14.64 -4.90
N ALA A 111 -7.57 15.22 -5.87
CA ALA A 111 -7.13 16.61 -5.80
C ALA A 111 -8.27 17.65 -5.81
N GLU A 112 -9.53 17.25 -6.06
CA GLU A 112 -10.67 18.16 -6.17
C GLU A 112 -11.38 18.46 -4.84
N LYS A 113 -11.13 17.69 -3.78
CA LYS A 113 -11.74 17.88 -2.45
C LYS A 113 -10.69 17.85 -1.35
N THR A 114 -11.07 18.33 -0.17
CA THR A 114 -10.24 18.22 1.04
C THR A 114 -10.19 16.79 1.55
N THR A 115 -9.24 16.50 2.44
CA THR A 115 -9.09 15.19 3.07
C THR A 115 -10.37 14.80 3.82
N ASP A 116 -10.91 15.71 4.64
CA ASP A 116 -12.16 15.48 5.39
C ASP A 116 -13.36 15.17 4.50
N GLN A 117 -13.45 15.82 3.34
CA GLN A 117 -14.52 15.58 2.38
C GLN A 117 -14.44 14.19 1.76
N TRP A 118 -13.23 13.66 1.54
CA TRP A 118 -13.04 12.29 1.08
C TRP A 118 -13.25 11.26 2.18
N LEU A 119 -12.77 11.52 3.39
CA LEU A 119 -12.97 10.63 4.54
C LEU A 119 -14.46 10.43 4.82
N ALA A 120 -15.26 11.49 4.75
CA ALA A 120 -16.72 11.41 4.90
C ALA A 120 -17.42 10.51 3.86
N ILE A 121 -16.78 10.23 2.72
CA ILE A 121 -17.29 9.33 1.67
C ILE A 121 -16.72 7.91 1.83
N LEU A 122 -15.43 7.80 2.13
CA LEU A 122 -14.69 6.54 2.13
C LEU A 122 -14.82 5.76 3.44
N GLU A 123 -14.81 6.42 4.60
CA GLU A 123 -14.92 5.76 5.90
C GLU A 123 -16.25 4.99 6.07
N PRO A 124 -17.43 5.54 5.72
CA PRO A 124 -18.70 4.79 5.81
C PRO A 124 -18.73 3.58 4.87
N ALA A 125 -17.90 3.60 3.83
CA ALA A 125 -17.76 2.49 2.90
C ALA A 125 -16.69 1.47 3.36
N ASP A 126 -16.10 1.62 4.55
CA ASP A 126 -15.02 0.77 5.05
C ASP A 126 -13.81 0.76 4.10
N ILE A 127 -13.38 1.96 3.70
CA ILE A 127 -12.17 2.18 2.89
C ILE A 127 -11.21 3.06 3.67
N TRP A 128 -10.00 2.54 3.82
CA TRP A 128 -8.88 3.09 4.58
C TRP A 128 -7.75 3.52 3.64
#